data_AF-A0A520WV81-F1
#
_entry.id   AF-A0A520WV81-F1
#
_cell.length_a   1.000
_cell.length_b   1.000
_cell.length_c   1.000
_cell.angle_alpha   90.00
_cell.angle_beta   90.00
_cell.angle_gamma   90.00
#
_symmetry.space_group_name_H-M   'P 1'
#
loop_
_entity.id
_entity.type
_entity.pdbx_description
1 polymer ?
#
loop_
_entity_poly.entity_id
_entity_poly.type
_entity_poly.pdbx_seq_one_letter_code
_entity_poly.pdbx_strand_id
1 'polypeptide(L)' 'MKIRGALAALAAVTLAAAPAVAEGEFSRVLAPVEGTSEAGGGSGAVVLAIGALAAIIGGIIIAAGSDDTPISA' A
#
# COMPACT_ATOMS: atom_id res chain seq x y z
N MET A 1 -2.85 21.47 -14.66
CA MET A 1 -3.42 20.46 -13.73
C MET A 1 -2.50 19.26 -13.47
N LYS A 2 -1.62 18.89 -14.41
CA LYS A 2 -0.77 17.67 -14.35
C LYS A 2 0.21 17.60 -13.16
N ILE A 3 0.86 18.72 -12.81
CA ILE A 3 1.84 18.78 -11.69
C ILE A 3 1.16 18.60 -10.32
N ARG A 4 -0.05 19.15 -10.16
CA ARG A 4 -0.82 19.03 -8.91
C ARG A 4 -1.26 17.59 -8.65
N GLY A 5 -1.65 16.87 -9.71
CA GLY A 5 -1.95 15.44 -9.65
C GLY A 5 -0.72 14.60 -9.32
N ALA A 6 0.43 14.92 -9.91
CA ALA A 6 1.70 14.24 -9.61
C ALA A 6 2.16 14.43 -8.16
N LEU A 7 2.01 15.64 -7.61
CA LEU A 7 2.33 15.91 -6.20
C LEU A 7 1.36 15.21 -5.23
N ALA A 8 0.07 15.16 -5.57
CA ALA A 8 -0.91 14.42 -4.78
C ALA A 8 -0.64 12.91 -4.78
N ALA A 9 -0.26 12.35 -5.94
CA ALA A 9 0.13 10.95 -6.06
C ALA A 9 1.40 10.64 -5.26
N LEU A 10 2.41 11.51 -5.31
CA LEU A 10 3.65 11.35 -4.55
C LEU A 10 3.40 11.42 -3.03
N ALA A 11 2.52 12.32 -2.59
CA ALA A 11 2.11 12.42 -1.19
C ALA A 11 1.34 11.18 -0.72
N ALA A 12 0.43 10.65 -1.54
CA ALA A 12 -0.28 9.41 -1.25
C ALA A 12 0.66 8.21 -1.18
N VAL A 13 1.63 8.10 -2.10
CA VAL A 13 2.66 7.04 -2.07
C VAL A 13 3.55 7.17 -0.83
N THR A 14 3.94 8.39 -0.45
CA THR A 14 4.73 8.64 0.77
C THR A 14 3.97 8.23 2.03
N LEU A 15 2.67 8.54 2.10
CA LEU A 15 1.81 8.16 3.23
C LEU A 15 1.57 6.63 3.28
N ALA A 16 1.44 5.99 2.12
CA ALA A 16 1.30 4.54 2.02
C ALA A 16 2.61 3.78 2.32
N ALA A 17 3.77 4.39 2.07
CA ALA A 17 5.08 3.85 2.40
C ALA A 17 5.49 4.11 3.86
N ALA A 18 4.83 5.05 4.55
CA ALA A 18 5.13 5.39 5.94
C ALA A 18 5.08 4.19 6.92
N PRO A 19 4.12 3.24 6.83
CA PRO A 19 4.11 2.05 7.68
C PRO A 19 5.34 1.16 7.43
N ALA A 20 5.73 0.96 6.17
CA ALA A 20 6.86 0.10 5.80
C ALA A 20 8.21 0.67 6.27
N VAL A 21 8.34 2.00 6.38
CA VAL A 21 9.53 2.65 6.95
C VAL A 21 9.47 2.69 8.49
N ALA A 22 8.27 2.79 9.08
CA ALA A 22 8.07 2.79 10.54
C ALA A 22 8.28 1.42 11.21
N GLU A 23 8.32 0.32 10.45
CA GLU A 23 8.76 -1.00 10.95
C GLU A 23 10.28 -1.09 11.13
N GLY A 24 11.04 -0.05 10.77
CA GLY A 24 12.46 0.08 11.08
C GLY A 24 12.72 0.25 12.58
N GLU A 25 13.01 -0.86 13.24
CA GLU A 25 13.64 -0.95 14.58
C GLU A 25 12.98 -0.19 15.75
N PHE A 26 11.66 -0.31 15.92
CA PHE A 26 11.11 -0.14 17.28
C PHE A 26 11.16 -1.48 18.01
N SER A 27 12.35 -1.82 18.52
CA SER A 27 12.55 -2.92 19.47
C SER A 27 11.88 -2.59 20.81
N ARG A 28 10.54 -2.66 20.83
CA ARG A 28 9.85 -2.96 22.08
C ARG A 28 10.26 -4.38 22.43
N VAL A 29 11.05 -4.51 23.49
CA VAL A 29 11.38 -5.81 24.10
C VAL A 29 10.07 -6.42 24.58
N LEU A 30 9.41 -7.15 23.69
CA LEU A 30 8.29 -8.01 24.02
C LEU A 30 8.89 -9.27 24.65
N ALA A 31 8.44 -9.61 25.86
CA ALA A 31 8.76 -10.88 26.47
C ALA A 31 8.46 -12.00 25.46
N PRO A 32 9.35 -13.01 25.28
CA PRO A 32 9.12 -14.07 24.33
C PRO A 32 7.76 -14.74 24.60
N VAL A 33 6.79 -14.51 23.72
CA VAL A 33 5.55 -15.28 23.70
C VAL A 33 5.86 -16.55 22.92
N GLU A 34 5.86 -17.70 23.59
CA GLU A 34 5.87 -19.00 22.91
C GLU A 34 4.59 -19.08 22.07
N GLY A 35 4.76 -18.84 20.77
CA GLY A 35 3.66 -18.63 19.84
C GLY A 35 3.92 -17.48 18.88
N THR A 36 5.13 -17.43 18.30
CA THR A 36 5.40 -16.55 17.16
C THR A 36 4.36 -16.92 16.09
N SER A 37 3.49 -15.98 15.77
CA SER A 37 2.36 -16.23 14.88
C SER A 37 2.89 -16.61 13.49
N GLU A 38 2.41 -17.73 12.95
CA GLU A 38 2.52 -18.13 11.53
C GLU A 38 1.92 -17.08 10.55
N ALA A 39 1.45 -15.95 11.08
CA ALA A 39 0.95 -14.80 10.33
C ALA A 39 2.05 -13.98 9.64
N GLY A 40 3.33 -14.14 10.02
CA GLY A 40 4.40 -13.23 9.58
C GLY A 40 5.47 -13.79 8.62
N GLY A 41 5.58 -15.11 8.43
CA GLY A 41 6.83 -15.68 7.87
C GLY A 41 6.71 -16.83 6.87
N GLY A 42 5.51 -17.26 6.50
CA GLY A 42 5.32 -18.41 5.61
C GLY A 42 4.88 -18.04 4.19
N SER A 43 4.82 -19.03 3.29
CA SER A 43 4.33 -18.88 1.90
C SER A 43 2.96 -18.18 1.81
N GLY A 44 2.13 -18.27 2.85
CA GLY A 44 0.87 -17.53 2.97
C GLY A 44 1.06 -16.01 2.99
N ALA A 45 2.09 -15.49 3.65
CA ALA A 45 2.39 -14.06 3.68
C ALA A 45 2.82 -13.55 2.28
N VAL A 46 3.56 -14.35 1.52
CA VAL A 46 3.94 -14.03 0.14
C VAL A 46 2.73 -14.00 -0.78
N VAL A 47 1.83 -14.98 -0.67
CA VAL A 47 0.59 -15.02 -1.46
C VAL A 47 -0.32 -13.84 -1.11
N LEU A 48 -0.47 -13.51 0.18
CA LEU A 48 -1.24 -12.34 0.61
C LEU A 48 -0.60 -11.03 0.14
N ALA A 49 0.73 -10.91 0.17
CA ALA A 49 1.43 -9.72 -0.31
C ALA A 49 1.24 -9.53 -1.83
N ILE A 50 1.37 -10.59 -2.62
CA ILE A 50 1.14 -10.55 -4.07
C ILE A 50 -0.33 -10.25 -4.37
N GLY A 51 -1.26 -10.91 -3.67
CA GLY A 51 -2.69 -10.67 -3.82
C GLY A 51 -3.09 -9.23 -3.47
N ALA A 52 -2.57 -8.69 -2.38
CA ALA A 52 -2.80 -7.31 -1.97
C ALA A 52 -2.26 -6.32 -3.02
N LEU A 53 -1.04 -6.54 -3.53
CA LEU A 53 -0.47 -5.70 -4.58
C LEU A 53 -1.31 -5.73 -5.87
N ALA A 54 -1.74 -6.93 -6.30
CA ALA A 54 -2.60 -7.08 -7.48
C ALA A 54 -3.96 -6.39 -7.29
N ALA A 55 -4.56 -6.48 -6.11
CA ALA A 55 -5.82 -5.81 -5.77
C ALA A 55 -5.68 -4.29 -5.78
N ILE A 56 -4.56 -3.74 -5.27
CA ILE A 56 -4.27 -2.30 -5.32
C ILE A 56 -4.17 -1.83 -6.78
N ILE A 57 -3.37 -2.51 -7.60
CA ILE A 57 -3.18 -2.14 -9.01
C ILE A 57 -4.51 -2.26 -9.79
N GLY A 58 -5.25 -3.35 -9.60
CA GLY A 58 -6.56 -3.56 -10.22
C GLY A 58 -7.57 -2.50 -9.80
N GLY A 59 -7.61 -2.16 -8.50
CA GLY A 59 -8.45 -1.09 -7.96
C GLY A 59 -8.10 0.28 -8.55
N ILE A 60 -6.82 0.59 -8.72
CA ILE A 60 -6.36 1.84 -9.36
C ILE A 60 -6.80 1.88 -10.83
N ILE A 61 -6.66 0.79 -11.59
CA ILE A 61 -7.05 0.74 -13.00
C ILE A 61 -8.57 0.93 -13.14
N ILE A 62 -9.36 0.28 -12.29
CA ILE A 62 -10.82 0.42 -12.29
C ILE A 62 -11.23 1.84 -11.89
N ALA A 63 -10.62 2.42 -10.84
CA ALA A 63 -10.89 3.78 -10.40
C ALA A 63 -10.41 4.85 -11.40
N ALA A 64 -9.39 4.54 -12.20
CA ALA A 64 -8.93 5.39 -13.29
C ALA A 64 -9.81 5.29 -14.55
N GLY A 65 -10.83 4.43 -14.55
CA GLY A 65 -11.80 4.29 -15.63
C GLY A 65 -12.73 5.50 -15.75
N SER A 66 -12.42 6.36 -16.73
CA SER A 66 -13.34 7.20 -17.50
C SER A 66 -14.27 8.18 -16.75
N ASP A 67 -13.69 9.27 -16.24
CA ASP A 67 -14.37 10.58 -16.25
C ASP A 67 -13.84 11.40 -17.45
N ASP A 68 -14.16 10.97 -18.67
CA ASP A 68 -14.06 11.82 -19.86
C ASP A 68 -15.23 12.81 -19.86
N THR A 69 -15.28 13.71 -18.89
CA THR A 69 -16.14 14.89 -18.97
C THR A 69 -15.46 15.90 -19.89
N PRO A 70 -16.02 16.24 -21.07
CA PRO A 70 -15.45 17.27 -21.91
C PRO A 70 -15.42 18.60 -21.15
N ILE A 71 -14.24 19.20 -21.00
CA ILE A 71 -14.04 20.52 -20.36
C ILE A 71 -14.48 21.69 -21.27
N SER A 72 -15.37 21.49 -22.25
CA SER A 72 -15.81 22.60 -23.11
C SER A 72 -17.23 22.39 -23.66
N ALA A 73 -17.97 23.49 -23.67
CA ALA A 73 -19.18 23.75 -24.45
C ALA A 73 -18.86 24.77 -25.54
#